data_AF-A0A3D4PU05-F1
#
_entry.id   AF-A0A3D4PU05-F1
#
_cell.length_a   1.000
_cell.length_b   1.000
_cell.length_c   1.000
_cell.angle_alpha   90.00
_cell.angle_beta   90.00
_cell.angle_gamma   90.00
#
_symmetry.space_group_name_H-M   'P 1'
#
loop_
_entity.id
_entity.type
_entity.pdbx_description
1 polymer ?
#
loop_
_entity_poly.entity_id
_entity_poly.type
_entity_poly.pdbx_seq_one_letter_code
_entity_poly.pdbx_strand_id
1 'polypeptide(L)'
;MAVTAVVATESIDDLIREHGPGLLNYTTRLLNGDRSAAEDVLQETWVRAWRHLSQLTEQKGSVRGWLTRVAHNIAMDQHRARRARPAEVAWSDLDTSRAAALDNPAYEVEERMLVEGLLERLSDQHRRTILEVYFSDHTASGAASVLGVPVGTIKSRVFHALRTMRSAAEASGLAA
;
A
#
# COMPACT_ATOMS: atom_id res chain seq x y z
N MET A 1 44.49 -10.75 -18.44
CA MET A 1 44.00 -9.76 -17.46
C MET A 1 42.49 -9.71 -17.57
N ALA A 2 41.79 -10.18 -16.53
CA ALA A 2 40.34 -10.28 -16.51
C ALA A 2 39.70 -8.90 -16.32
N VAL A 3 38.71 -8.59 -17.16
CA VAL A 3 37.78 -7.47 -16.99
C VAL A 3 36.81 -7.87 -15.88
N THR A 4 37.00 -7.32 -14.68
CA THR A 4 36.02 -7.48 -13.58
C THR A 4 34.81 -6.61 -13.92
N ALA A 5 33.73 -7.25 -14.37
CA ALA A 5 32.43 -6.61 -14.47
C ALA A 5 31.97 -6.23 -13.06
N VAL A 6 32.01 -4.93 -12.74
CA VAL A 6 31.34 -4.38 -11.56
C VAL A 6 29.85 -4.50 -11.83
N VAL A 7 29.21 -5.52 -11.24
CA VAL A 7 27.75 -5.56 -11.10
C VAL A 7 27.40 -4.36 -10.22
N ALA A 8 26.74 -3.34 -10.81
CA ALA A 8 26.27 -2.18 -10.06
C ALA A 8 25.34 -2.69 -8.95
N THR A 9 25.83 -2.67 -7.72
CA THR A 9 25.01 -2.94 -6.55
C THR A 9 24.30 -1.62 -6.27
N GLU A 10 22.98 -1.54 -6.50
CA GLU A 10 22.22 -0.34 -6.13
C GLU A 10 22.43 -0.06 -4.64
N SER A 11 22.86 1.16 -4.32
CA SER A 11 22.97 1.61 -2.93
C SER A 11 21.57 1.90 -2.38
N ILE A 12 21.41 1.78 -1.05
CA ILE A 12 20.20 2.24 -0.38
C ILE A 12 19.91 3.72 -0.68
N ASP A 13 20.96 4.53 -0.86
CA ASP A 13 20.83 5.96 -1.21
C ASP A 13 20.21 6.16 -2.59
N ASP A 14 20.48 5.26 -3.54
CA ASP A 14 19.92 5.32 -4.88
C ASP A 14 18.43 4.96 -4.85
N LEU A 15 18.06 3.92 -4.08
CA LEU A 15 16.67 3.55 -3.85
C LEU A 15 15.87 4.66 -3.16
N ILE A 16 16.45 5.32 -2.15
CA ILE A 16 15.83 6.44 -1.46
C ILE A 16 15.60 7.60 -2.45
N ARG A 17 16.62 7.94 -3.26
CA ARG A 17 16.53 9.03 -4.23
C ARG A 17 15.47 8.75 -5.30
N GLU A 18 15.40 7.51 -5.79
CA GLU A 18 14.48 7.12 -6.85
C GLU A 18 13.04 6.97 -6.36
N HIS A 19 12.82 6.33 -5.21
CA HIS A 19 11.48 5.92 -4.77
C HIS A 19 10.94 6.74 -3.59
N GLY A 20 11.78 7.48 -2.88
CA GLY A 20 11.40 8.27 -1.70
C GLY A 20 10.24 9.23 -1.92
N PRO A 21 10.30 10.15 -2.89
CA PRO A 21 9.22 11.11 -3.13
C PRO A 21 7.87 10.42 -3.41
N GLY A 22 7.88 9.36 -4.22
CA GLY A 22 6.68 8.62 -4.59
C GLY A 22 6.08 7.85 -3.43
N LEU A 23 6.90 7.16 -2.64
CA LEU A 23 6.45 6.45 -1.44
C LEU A 23 5.92 7.41 -0.38
N LEU A 24 6.53 8.58 -0.26
CA LEU A 24 6.16 9.57 0.73
C LEU A 24 4.84 10.26 0.40
N ASN A 25 4.59 10.55 -0.88
CA ASN A 25 3.26 10.95 -1.32
C ASN A 25 2.23 9.85 -1.06
N TYR A 26 2.54 8.61 -1.44
CA TYR A 26 1.66 7.46 -1.22
C TYR A 26 1.29 7.27 0.25
N THR A 27 2.25 7.25 1.17
CA THR A 27 1.98 7.06 2.60
C THR A 27 1.30 8.26 3.23
N THR A 28 1.59 9.48 2.78
CA THR A 28 0.88 10.70 3.24
C THR A 28 -0.60 10.62 2.86
N ARG A 29 -0.93 10.24 1.61
CA ARG A 29 -2.32 10.03 1.19
C ARG A 29 -2.99 8.90 1.96
N LEU A 30 -2.30 7.78 2.14
CA LEU A 30 -2.80 6.62 2.89
C LEU A 30 -3.12 6.96 4.36
N LEU A 31 -2.38 7.90 4.95
CA LEU A 31 -2.53 8.33 6.34
C LEU A 31 -3.32 9.64 6.46
N ASN A 32 -4.24 9.92 5.53
CA ASN A 32 -5.13 11.08 5.55
C ASN A 32 -4.41 12.43 5.71
N GLY A 33 -3.23 12.58 5.11
CA GLY A 33 -2.45 13.81 5.14
C GLY A 33 -1.50 13.96 6.35
N ASP A 34 -1.42 12.98 7.25
CA ASP A 34 -0.45 13.00 8.36
C ASP A 34 0.97 12.71 7.85
N ARG A 35 1.69 13.79 7.53
CA ARG A 35 3.05 13.74 7.01
C ARG A 35 4.05 13.13 8.01
N SER A 36 3.91 13.43 9.30
CA SER A 36 4.85 12.92 10.30
C SER A 36 4.73 11.40 10.42
N ALA A 37 3.51 10.89 10.49
CA ALA A 37 3.29 9.44 10.49
C ALA A 37 3.77 8.78 9.18
N ALA A 38 3.61 9.46 8.05
CA ALA A 38 4.11 8.99 6.75
C ALA A 38 5.63 8.86 6.71
N GLU A 39 6.36 9.79 7.33
CA GLU A 39 7.82 9.75 7.44
C GLU A 39 8.28 8.62 8.36
N ASP A 40 7.59 8.36 9.47
CA ASP A 40 7.87 7.22 10.36
C ASP A 40 7.70 5.87 9.63
N VAL A 41 6.63 5.72 8.84
CA VAL A 41 6.40 4.54 7.99
C VAL A 41 7.54 4.36 6.99
N LEU A 42 8.02 5.45 6.40
CA LEU A 42 9.11 5.43 5.45
C LEU A 42 10.44 5.05 6.07
N GLN A 43 10.77 5.59 7.25
CA GLN A 43 11.99 5.20 7.98
C GLN A 43 12.03 3.70 8.21
N GLU A 44 10.94 3.12 8.74
CA GLU A 44 10.86 1.67 8.96
C GLU A 44 10.91 0.89 7.62
N THR A 45 10.32 1.43 6.55
CA THR A 45 10.41 0.84 5.20
C THR A 45 11.85 0.77 4.72
N TRP A 46 12.63 1.85 4.89
CA TRP A 46 14.04 1.89 4.49
C TRP A 46 14.91 0.99 5.34
N VAL A 47 14.67 0.91 6.66
CA VAL A 47 15.36 -0.03 7.54
C VAL A 47 15.16 -1.47 7.06
N ARG A 48 13.94 -1.83 6.63
CA ARG A 48 13.67 -3.15 6.05
C ARG A 48 14.31 -3.32 4.68
N ALA A 49 14.25 -2.32 3.81
CA ALA A 49 14.90 -2.36 2.50
C ALA A 49 16.41 -2.60 2.64
N TRP A 50 17.07 -1.88 3.54
CA TRP A 50 18.49 -2.03 3.83
C TRP A 50 18.84 -3.45 4.31
N ARG A 51 18.03 -4.04 5.20
CA ARG A 51 18.21 -5.43 5.67
C ARG A 51 18.03 -6.49 4.58
N HIS A 52 17.33 -6.17 3.49
CA HIS A 52 17.00 -7.08 2.40
C HIS A 52 17.60 -6.65 1.05
N LEU A 53 18.58 -5.75 1.06
CA LEU A 53 19.06 -5.04 -0.13
C LEU A 53 19.51 -5.99 -1.25
N SER A 54 20.30 -7.02 -0.92
CA SER A 54 20.77 -8.02 -1.90
C SER A 54 19.63 -8.79 -2.58
N GLN A 55 18.60 -9.17 -1.82
CA GLN A 55 17.45 -9.89 -2.36
C GLN A 55 16.55 -8.98 -3.22
N LEU A 56 16.47 -7.71 -2.86
CA LEU A 56 15.69 -6.70 -3.58
C LEU A 56 16.24 -6.46 -4.99
N THR A 57 17.58 -6.42 -5.11
CA THR A 57 18.29 -6.16 -6.37
C THR A 57 18.42 -7.40 -7.26
N GLU A 58 18.39 -8.61 -6.69
CA GLU A 58 18.52 -9.86 -7.45
C GLU A 58 17.19 -10.38 -8.04
N GLN A 59 16.04 -10.02 -7.45
CA GLN A 59 14.74 -10.50 -7.94
C GLN A 59 14.20 -9.67 -9.11
N LYS A 60 13.71 -10.36 -10.16
CA LYS A 60 12.98 -9.77 -11.31
C LYS A 60 11.61 -9.13 -10.97
N GLY A 61 11.34 -8.85 -9.69
CA GLY A 61 10.15 -8.15 -9.24
C GLY A 61 10.33 -6.63 -9.29
N SER A 62 9.24 -5.86 -9.36
CA SER A 62 9.33 -4.41 -9.25
C SER A 62 9.75 -4.02 -7.83
N VAL A 63 10.96 -3.48 -7.67
CA VAL A 63 11.49 -2.90 -6.41
C VAL A 63 10.48 -1.94 -5.80
N ARG A 64 9.93 -1.03 -6.61
CA ARG A 64 8.84 -0.13 -6.24
C ARG A 64 7.63 -0.88 -5.66
N GLY A 65 7.19 -1.95 -6.32
CA GLY A 65 6.07 -2.76 -5.85
C GLY A 65 6.32 -3.42 -4.49
N TRP A 66 7.55 -3.86 -4.22
CA TRP A 66 7.94 -4.36 -2.90
C TRP A 66 7.92 -3.26 -1.85
N LEU A 67 8.55 -2.11 -2.14
CA LEU A 67 8.62 -0.97 -1.21
C LEU A 67 7.22 -0.45 -0.85
N THR A 68 6.35 -0.29 -1.84
CA THR A 68 4.96 0.15 -1.63
C THR A 68 4.20 -0.86 -0.75
N ARG A 69 4.40 -2.17 -0.97
CA ARG A 69 3.78 -3.20 -0.12
C ARG A 69 4.26 -3.13 1.32
N VAL A 70 5.57 -2.95 1.53
CA VAL A 70 6.16 -2.86 2.88
C VAL A 70 5.62 -1.63 3.61
N ALA A 71 5.67 -0.46 2.95
CA ALA A 71 5.15 0.79 3.51
C ALA A 71 3.66 0.69 3.86
N HIS A 72 2.85 0.13 2.97
CA HIS A 72 1.43 -0.12 3.21
C HIS A 72 1.21 -0.98 4.45
N ASN A 73 1.90 -2.13 4.55
CA ASN A 73 1.72 -3.03 5.69
C ASN A 73 2.07 -2.36 7.02
N ILE A 74 3.17 -1.59 7.07
CA ILE A 74 3.57 -0.85 8.28
C ILE A 74 2.50 0.18 8.64
N ALA A 75 2.00 0.95 7.66
CA ALA A 75 0.93 1.93 7.90
C ALA A 75 -0.34 1.26 8.44
N MET A 76 -0.76 0.14 7.86
CA MET A 76 -1.95 -0.59 8.33
C MET A 76 -1.75 -1.18 9.73
N ASP A 77 -0.56 -1.69 10.04
CA ASP A 77 -0.23 -2.19 11.37
C ASP A 77 -0.28 -1.08 12.43
N GLN A 78 0.28 0.10 12.12
CA GLN A 78 0.18 1.27 12.99
C GLN A 78 -1.26 1.75 13.16
N HIS A 79 -2.04 1.81 12.07
CA HIS A 79 -3.46 2.19 12.12
C HIS A 79 -4.25 1.24 13.04
N ARG A 80 -4.06 -0.07 12.89
CA ARG A 80 -4.68 -1.09 13.73
C ARG A 80 -4.26 -0.97 15.20
N ALA A 81 -2.96 -0.75 15.46
CA ALA A 81 -2.46 -0.55 16.83
C ALA A 81 -3.06 0.69 17.50
N ARG A 82 -3.25 1.79 16.75
CA ARG A 82 -3.93 3.00 17.24
C ARG A 82 -5.41 2.72 17.58
N ARG A 83 -6.14 1.96 16.74
CA ARG A 83 -7.54 1.60 16.99
C ARG A 83 -7.75 0.61 18.14
N ALA A 84 -6.76 -0.24 18.42
CA ALA A 84 -6.82 -1.23 19.49
C ALA A 84 -6.52 -0.63 20.89
N ARG A 85 -5.92 0.56 20.96
CA ARG A 85 -5.73 1.28 22.22
C ARG A 85 -7.04 1.99 22.60
N PRO A 86 -7.57 1.82 23.83
CA PRO A 86 -8.64 2.66 24.33
C PRO A 86 -8.21 4.12 24.17
N ALA A 87 -9.08 4.97 23.62
CA ALA A 87 -8.80 6.39 23.54
C ALA A 87 -8.59 6.92 24.96
N GLU A 88 -7.34 7.22 25.32
CA GLU A 88 -7.10 8.21 26.36
C GLU A 88 -7.71 9.49 25.81
N VAL A 89 -8.83 9.91 26.41
CA VAL A 89 -9.46 11.19 26.12
C VAL A 89 -8.50 12.27 26.60
N ALA A 90 -7.51 12.59 25.76
CA ALA A 90 -6.77 13.82 25.87
C ALA A 90 -7.76 14.94 25.49
N TRP A 91 -8.34 15.55 26.53
CA TRP A 91 -9.00 16.85 26.42
C TRP A 91 -7.95 17.89 26.04
N SER A 92 -7.62 17.99 24.76
CA SER A 92 -7.01 19.19 24.20
C SER A 92 -7.46 19.29 22.75
N ASP A 93 -8.42 20.19 22.56
CA ASP A 93 -8.84 20.79 21.30
C ASP A 93 -9.27 19.82 20.20
N LEU A 94 -10.59 19.69 20.11
CA LEU A 94 -11.32 19.39 18.88
C LEU A 94 -10.97 20.43 17.81
N ASP A 95 -9.77 20.34 17.23
CA ASP A 95 -9.49 20.96 15.95
C ASP A 95 -10.13 20.09 14.86
N THR A 96 -11.46 20.23 14.78
CA THR A 96 -12.30 19.65 13.73
C THR A 96 -12.11 20.37 12.38
N SER A 97 -10.96 21.03 12.18
CA SER A 97 -10.67 21.91 11.05
C SER A 97 -9.65 21.36 10.06
N ARG A 98 -9.21 20.11 10.18
CA ARG A 98 -8.36 19.47 9.15
C ARG A 98 -9.15 18.54 8.23
N ALA A 99 -10.39 18.92 7.95
CA ALA A 99 -11.05 18.58 6.70
C ALA A 99 -10.76 19.72 5.71
N ALA A 100 -10.37 19.37 4.48
CA ALA A 100 -10.09 20.28 3.35
C ALA A 100 -8.67 20.89 3.30
N ALA A 101 -7.70 20.04 2.98
CA ALA A 101 -6.69 20.40 1.97
C ALA A 101 -6.31 19.11 1.22
N LEU A 102 -7.31 18.44 0.66
CA LEU A 102 -7.07 17.43 -0.37
C LEU A 102 -7.11 18.16 -1.71
N ASP A 103 -6.06 17.96 -2.50
CA ASP A 103 -5.96 18.47 -3.86
C ASP A 103 -7.25 18.18 -4.64
N ASN A 104 -7.72 19.21 -5.35
CA ASN A 104 -8.81 19.24 -6.32
C ASN A 104 -9.81 18.05 -6.26
N PRO A 105 -11.00 18.23 -5.64
CA PRO A 105 -11.99 17.16 -5.43
C PRO A 105 -12.45 16.46 -6.73
N ALA A 106 -12.22 17.06 -7.90
CA ALA A 106 -12.49 16.41 -9.18
C ALA A 106 -11.61 15.18 -9.44
N TYR A 107 -10.31 15.21 -9.06
CA TYR A 107 -9.41 14.08 -9.27
C TYR A 107 -9.72 12.91 -8.33
N GLU A 108 -10.16 13.18 -7.10
CA GLU A 108 -10.59 12.12 -6.16
C GLU A 108 -11.86 11.40 -6.63
N VAL A 109 -12.79 12.14 -7.22
CA VAL A 109 -14.03 11.58 -7.76
C VAL A 109 -13.74 10.70 -8.97
N GLU A 110 -12.83 11.13 -9.86
CA GLU A 110 -12.40 10.34 -11.01
C GLU A 110 -11.68 9.05 -10.56
N GLU A 111 -10.69 9.14 -9.66
CA GLU A 111 -9.99 7.97 -9.13
C GLU A 111 -10.93 6.98 -8.45
N ARG A 112 -11.92 7.48 -7.71
CA ARG A 112 -12.94 6.65 -7.05
C ARG A 112 -13.85 5.94 -8.06
N MET A 113 -14.35 6.64 -9.08
CA MET A 113 -15.17 6.04 -10.14
C MET A 113 -14.39 4.96 -10.89
N LEU A 114 -13.09 5.18 -11.11
CA LEU A 114 -12.21 4.19 -11.74
C LEU A 114 -12.05 2.94 -10.88
N VAL A 115 -11.77 3.08 -9.59
CA VAL A 115 -11.66 1.94 -8.67
C VAL A 115 -12.98 1.17 -8.61
N GLU A 116 -14.11 1.86 -8.57
CA GLU A 116 -15.43 1.24 -8.56
C GLU A 116 -15.69 0.42 -9.83
N GLY A 117 -15.40 0.97 -11.01
CA GLY A 117 -15.51 0.24 -12.28
C GLY A 117 -14.57 -0.98 -12.37
N LEU A 118 -13.38 -0.92 -11.74
CA LEU A 118 -12.48 -2.08 -11.65
C LEU A 118 -13.01 -3.16 -10.70
N LEU A 119 -13.64 -2.76 -9.59
CA LEU A 119 -14.27 -3.69 -8.64
C LEU A 119 -15.49 -4.39 -9.25
N GLU A 120 -16.23 -3.72 -10.13
CA GLU A 120 -17.38 -4.32 -10.84
C GLU A 120 -16.97 -5.45 -11.81
N ARG A 121 -15.71 -5.47 -12.25
CA ARG A 121 -15.18 -6.56 -13.11
C ARG A 121 -14.79 -7.81 -12.33
N LEU A 122 -14.87 -7.77 -11.00
CA LEU A 122 -14.57 -8.91 -10.15
C LEU A 122 -15.83 -9.76 -9.92
N SER A 123 -15.65 -11.06 -9.75
CA SER A 123 -16.71 -11.89 -9.18
C SER A 123 -17.01 -11.46 -7.75
N ASP A 124 -18.24 -11.70 -7.28
CA ASP A 124 -18.67 -11.41 -5.92
C ASP A 124 -17.68 -11.85 -4.84
N GLN A 125 -17.12 -13.06 -4.98
CA GLN A 125 -16.17 -13.60 -4.01
C GLN A 125 -14.84 -12.84 -4.01
N HIS A 126 -14.35 -12.43 -5.18
CA HIS A 126 -13.15 -11.62 -5.31
C HIS A 126 -13.38 -10.20 -4.79
N ARG A 127 -14.50 -9.56 -5.17
CA ARG A 127 -14.87 -8.21 -4.71
C ARG A 127 -14.97 -8.16 -3.19
N ARG A 128 -15.74 -9.05 -2.57
CA ARG A 128 -15.88 -9.12 -1.10
C ARG A 128 -14.53 -9.33 -0.41
N THR A 129 -13.67 -10.18 -0.98
CA THR A 129 -12.32 -10.40 -0.43
C THR A 129 -11.46 -9.14 -0.50
N ILE A 130 -11.52 -8.37 -1.60
CA ILE A 130 -10.81 -7.10 -1.72
C ILE A 130 -11.35 -6.06 -0.74
N LEU A 131 -12.67 -5.96 -0.58
CA LEU A 131 -13.30 -5.06 0.38
C LEU A 131 -12.81 -5.35 1.81
N GLU A 132 -12.84 -6.61 2.24
CA GLU A 132 -12.39 -6.95 3.58
C GLU A 132 -10.90 -6.63 3.83
N VAL A 133 -10.04 -6.92 2.86
CA VAL A 133 -8.58 -6.77 3.04
C VAL A 133 -8.12 -5.31 2.90
N TYR A 134 -8.67 -4.58 1.93
CA TYR A 134 -8.16 -3.25 1.54
C TYR A 134 -9.06 -2.08 1.97
N PHE A 135 -10.35 -2.32 2.21
CA PHE A 135 -11.28 -1.25 2.62
C PHE A 135 -11.68 -1.36 4.11
N SER A 136 -11.74 -2.59 4.64
CA SER A 136 -11.97 -2.84 6.07
C SER A 136 -10.68 -3.08 6.85
N ASP A 137 -9.52 -3.01 6.19
CA ASP A 137 -8.19 -3.17 6.78
C ASP A 137 -7.96 -4.49 7.53
N HIS A 138 -8.72 -5.52 7.20
CA HIS A 138 -8.56 -6.83 7.81
C HIS A 138 -7.29 -7.51 7.33
N THR A 139 -6.60 -8.19 8.24
CA THR A 139 -5.54 -9.12 7.86
C THR A 139 -6.14 -10.27 7.06
N ALA A 140 -5.31 -11.03 6.32
CA ALA A 140 -5.78 -12.22 5.63
C ALA A 140 -6.46 -13.23 6.58
N SER A 141 -6.06 -13.27 7.86
CA SER A 141 -6.72 -14.08 8.88
C SER A 141 -8.03 -13.46 9.36
N GLY A 142 -8.11 -12.14 9.54
CA GLY A 142 -9.35 -11.45 9.90
C GLY A 142 -10.41 -11.59 8.80
N ALA A 143 -10.03 -11.36 7.55
CA ALA A 143 -10.91 -11.53 6.40
C ALA A 143 -11.37 -13.00 6.25
N ALA A 144 -10.50 -13.96 6.53
CA ALA A 144 -10.84 -15.39 6.56
C ALA A 144 -11.94 -15.70 7.60
N SER A 145 -11.81 -15.13 8.81
CA SER A 145 -12.81 -15.26 9.87
C SER A 145 -14.15 -14.62 9.48
N VAL A 146 -14.13 -13.42 8.88
CA VAL A 146 -15.35 -12.71 8.46
C VAL A 146 -16.07 -13.44 7.33
N LEU A 147 -15.32 -13.92 6.32
CA LEU A 147 -15.88 -14.56 5.14
C LEU A 147 -16.12 -16.07 5.29
N GLY A 148 -15.72 -16.66 6.41
CA GLY A 148 -15.91 -18.09 6.69
C GLY A 148 -15.12 -19.01 5.74
N VAL A 149 -13.92 -18.61 5.32
CA VAL A 149 -13.07 -19.39 4.38
C VAL A 149 -11.63 -19.51 4.88
N PRO A 150 -10.83 -20.49 4.40
CA PRO A 150 -9.44 -20.62 4.78
C PRO A 150 -8.58 -19.40 4.40
N VAL A 151 -7.55 -19.10 5.20
CA VAL A 151 -6.59 -18.01 4.92
C VAL A 151 -5.91 -18.18 3.56
N GLY A 152 -5.62 -19.42 3.17
CA GLY A 152 -5.07 -19.73 1.84
C GLY A 152 -6.01 -19.28 0.70
N THR A 153 -7.33 -19.42 0.89
CA THR A 153 -8.35 -18.96 -0.06
C THR A 153 -8.41 -17.44 -0.13
N ILE A 154 -8.24 -16.73 0.99
CA ILE A 154 -8.14 -15.26 0.97
C ILE A 154 -6.93 -14.84 0.14
N LYS A 155 -5.75 -15.41 0.39
CA LYS A 155 -4.53 -15.09 -0.36
C LYS A 155 -4.68 -15.33 -1.86
N SER A 156 -5.24 -16.47 -2.26
CA SER A 156 -5.45 -16.78 -3.69
C SER A 156 -6.49 -15.87 -4.32
N ARG A 157 -7.61 -15.57 -3.63
CA ARG A 157 -8.63 -14.64 -4.11
C ARG A 157 -8.09 -13.22 -4.28
N VAL A 158 -7.31 -12.70 -3.33
CA VAL A 158 -6.65 -11.40 -3.45
C VAL A 158 -5.74 -11.39 -4.69
N PHE A 159 -4.91 -12.42 -4.85
CA PHE A 159 -3.99 -12.52 -5.99
C PHE A 159 -4.74 -12.47 -7.33
N HIS A 160 -5.77 -13.29 -7.50
CA HIS A 160 -6.53 -13.34 -8.74
C HIS A 160 -7.35 -12.06 -8.96
N ALA A 161 -7.94 -11.48 -7.91
CA ALA A 161 -8.67 -10.22 -7.99
C ALA A 161 -7.78 -9.07 -8.48
N LEU A 162 -6.62 -8.87 -7.86
CA LEU A 162 -5.67 -7.82 -8.27
C LEU A 162 -5.17 -8.02 -9.70
N ARG A 163 -4.99 -9.28 -10.13
CA ARG A 163 -4.59 -9.58 -11.52
C ARG A 163 -5.70 -9.20 -12.50
N THR A 164 -6.95 -9.51 -12.20
CA THR A 164 -8.11 -9.11 -13.02
C THR A 164 -8.25 -7.59 -13.06
N MET A 165 -8.12 -6.90 -11.93
CA MET A 165 -8.17 -5.43 -11.87
C MET A 165 -7.04 -4.80 -12.69
N ARG A 166 -5.82 -5.34 -12.63
CA ARG A 166 -4.69 -4.88 -13.44
C ARG A 166 -4.98 -5.01 -14.94
N SER A 167 -5.39 -6.19 -15.40
CA SER A 167 -5.72 -6.40 -16.82
C SER A 167 -6.88 -5.52 -17.28
N ALA A 168 -7.83 -5.26 -16.39
CA ALA A 168 -8.91 -4.33 -16.66
C ALA A 168 -8.41 -2.88 -16.81
N ALA A 169 -7.53 -2.43 -15.92
CA ALA A 169 -6.95 -1.09 -15.96
C ALA A 169 -6.08 -0.89 -17.22
N GLU A 170 -5.29 -1.88 -17.60
CA GLU A 170 -4.49 -1.88 -18.83
C GLU A 170 -5.38 -1.75 -20.08
N ALA A 171 -6.47 -2.53 -20.15
CA ALA A 171 -7.41 -2.47 -21.27
C ALA A 171 -8.15 -1.13 -21.39
N SER A 172 -8.32 -0.42 -20.27
CA SER A 172 -8.96 0.90 -20.22
C SER A 172 -7.97 2.07 -20.43
N GLY A 173 -6.68 1.79 -20.68
CA GLY A 173 -5.65 2.80 -20.89
C GLY A 173 -5.16 3.50 -19.61
N LEU A 174 -5.49 2.95 -18.43
CA LEU A 174 -5.21 3.55 -17.12
C LEU A 174 -3.83 3.15 -16.56
N ALA A 175 -3.18 2.14 -17.14
CA ALA A 175 -1.95 1.56 -16.63
C ALA A 175 -0.75 1.74 -17.60
N ALA A 176 -0.79 2.76 -18.46
CA ALA A 176 0.30 3.09 -19.38
C ALA A 176 1.43 3.89 -18.70
#